data_AF-A0ABD4T616-F1
#
_entry.id   AF-A0ABD4T616-F1
#
_cell.length_a   1.000
_cell.length_b   1.000
_cell.length_c   1.000
_cell.angle_alpha   90.00
_cell.angle_beta   90.00
_cell.angle_gamma   90.00
#
_symmetry.space_group_name_H-M   'P 1'
#
loop_
_entity.id
_entity.type
_entity.pdbx_description
1 polymer ?
#
loop_
_entity_poly.entity_id
_entity_poly.type
_entity_poly.pdbx_seq_one_letter_code
_entity_poly.pdbx_strand_id
1 'polypeptide(L)'
;MISLLAILASVPALAPDLPPTPSQETWQIPTPEVDPSDLSPESDLSPELAQRLPSSLATPQEISPSVHQPPLPSGLCPPMAPASDGKGGPAGLGPKALGPEATGPQQNCPSPVLLSNRQISDPSTVSQAHDPVLELAKGTKTPPPPKPTLYSVPQEIRPLPGELDEVPVFNSNSPEVVRGSGILLSTFPPDEMQYPDAHLDFAFKGRFDIFAHHIARSDYPEDTPTPYLGILVKNGSSRRSTVVDILQAASYLGTPDAPYIDLPSRTPNNLGRVYSGPGDRVSNVILRGVRQSNWPARISLAPDETIMLMNLPLPLPTLGRPIKNGSDGPQRRIIQAQAAGKPPRKRVATPSSNARSALIRLKSEGKVYVASMAMLAPVAADGRELIPTKADWEDLLRRSDVLRPRDHPPSDLNSQAEKFYYGRVAGVSRGSNWETQITDSRKQKKLTIPAPGKSFSYGISTLQRGTFGTGQIQSAPMLVRYPDTAYLAHGNYGVHYQLTLPLYNPSDRPQQVNLMLQTPVKQDDSQQALLFYHNPPPSIFFRGTVRLRYKGDDGAPALRYLHLVHRRGEAGQPLLTLNLKAEESRLVTVDFLYPPDATPPQVLTIQTQP
;
A
#
# COMPACT_ATOMS: atom_id res chain seq x y z
N MET A 1 31.24 75.92 13.11
CA MET A 1 30.77 76.90 12.10
C MET A 1 29.26 76.77 11.96
N ILE A 2 28.56 77.90 11.82
CA ILE A 2 27.29 78.07 11.07
C ILE A 2 26.10 77.12 11.40
N SER A 3 25.13 77.68 12.16
CA SER A 3 23.66 77.60 11.97
C SER A 3 22.86 76.28 12.16
N LEU A 4 21.53 76.30 12.40
CA LEU A 4 20.65 77.19 13.20
C LEU A 4 19.24 76.57 13.40
N LEU A 5 18.58 76.88 14.54
CA LEU A 5 17.13 76.84 14.91
C LEU A 5 16.06 76.10 14.06
N ALA A 6 15.25 75.25 14.73
CA ALA A 6 13.80 75.43 15.02
C ALA A 6 13.32 74.29 15.99
N ILE A 7 12.55 74.43 17.10
CA ILE A 7 11.34 75.23 17.48
C ILE A 7 10.03 74.57 16.98
N LEU A 8 8.99 74.22 17.77
CA LEU A 8 8.77 74.19 19.24
C LEU A 8 7.61 73.20 19.63
N ALA A 9 7.48 72.87 20.94
CA ALA A 9 6.33 72.37 21.75
C ALA A 9 5.08 71.69 21.10
N SER A 10 4.41 70.69 21.69
CA SER A 10 3.88 70.67 23.09
C SER A 10 3.53 69.25 23.60
N VAL A 11 3.25 69.12 24.92
CA VAL A 11 2.95 67.86 25.64
C VAL A 11 1.73 68.07 26.57
N PRO A 12 0.76 67.13 26.67
CA PRO A 12 0.62 66.38 27.92
C PRO A 12 0.25 64.88 27.79
N ALA A 13 0.50 64.16 28.88
CA ALA A 13 0.41 62.71 29.06
C ALA A 13 -1.02 62.11 29.08
N LEU A 14 -1.08 60.78 28.91
CA LEU A 14 -1.68 59.89 29.91
C LEU A 14 -1.00 58.50 29.86
N ALA A 15 -0.92 57.80 30.99
CA ALA A 15 -0.53 56.37 31.09
C ALA A 15 -1.80 55.53 31.40
N PRO A 16 -1.77 54.18 31.27
CA PRO A 16 -1.12 53.36 32.31
C PRO A 16 -0.36 52.09 31.84
N ASP A 17 0.63 51.74 32.65
CA ASP A 17 1.07 50.40 33.12
C ASP A 17 0.96 49.14 32.23
N LEU A 18 2.12 48.49 32.10
CA LEU A 18 2.27 47.10 31.65
C LEU A 18 1.89 46.09 32.76
N PRO A 19 1.16 45.01 32.47
CA PRO A 19 1.12 43.84 33.34
C PRO A 19 2.47 43.08 33.32
N PRO A 20 2.85 42.38 34.40
CA PRO A 20 4.21 41.88 34.62
C PRO A 20 4.54 40.56 33.90
N THR A 21 5.83 40.28 33.84
CA THR A 21 6.39 38.97 33.43
C THR A 21 5.93 37.86 34.40
N PRO A 22 5.41 36.72 33.92
CA PRO A 22 5.10 35.59 34.79
C PRO A 22 6.38 34.93 35.32
N SER A 23 6.38 34.63 36.61
CA SER A 23 7.48 33.98 37.33
C SER A 23 7.65 32.50 36.95
N GLN A 24 8.86 31.97 37.18
CA GLN A 24 9.09 30.53 37.12
C GLN A 24 8.38 29.82 38.28
N GLU A 25 7.38 28.99 37.98
CA GLU A 25 6.90 27.96 38.91
C GLU A 25 7.36 26.58 38.45
N THR A 26 8.09 25.89 39.33
CA THR A 26 8.62 24.55 39.07
C THR A 26 7.55 23.49 39.29
N TRP A 27 6.93 23.02 38.21
CA TRP A 27 6.01 21.88 38.27
C TRP A 27 6.78 20.57 38.50
N GLN A 28 6.68 20.03 39.72
CA GLN A 28 7.24 18.74 40.09
C GLN A 28 6.43 17.61 39.43
N ILE A 29 7.13 16.57 38.98
CA ILE A 29 6.52 15.36 38.41
C ILE A 29 6.16 14.43 39.58
N PRO A 30 4.91 13.94 39.70
CA PRO A 30 4.56 12.96 40.72
C PRO A 30 5.18 11.61 40.41
N THR A 31 6.11 11.16 41.25
CA THR A 31 6.56 9.77 41.29
C THR A 31 5.50 8.89 41.96
N PRO A 32 5.24 7.67 41.46
CA PRO A 32 4.43 6.71 42.20
C PRO A 32 5.21 6.21 43.42
N GLU A 33 4.68 6.42 44.61
CA GLU A 33 5.20 5.81 45.83
C GLU A 33 4.93 4.29 45.80
N VAL A 34 5.92 3.51 46.24
CA VAL A 34 5.80 2.07 46.47
C VAL A 34 5.72 1.86 47.98
N ASP A 35 4.64 1.21 48.44
CA ASP A 35 4.40 0.91 49.84
C ASP A 35 5.46 -0.09 50.38
N PRO A 36 6.31 0.29 51.35
CA PRO A 36 7.38 -0.55 51.87
C PRO A 36 6.96 -1.30 53.14
N SER A 37 5.82 -2.00 53.12
CA SER A 37 5.25 -2.70 54.29
C SER A 37 5.11 -4.22 54.19
N ASP A 38 5.53 -4.85 53.08
CA ASP A 38 5.51 -6.33 52.93
C ASP A 38 6.93 -6.91 52.78
N LEU A 39 7.70 -6.86 53.88
CA LEU A 39 8.98 -7.56 54.05
C LEU A 39 9.05 -8.18 55.45
N SER A 40 9.17 -9.51 55.51
CA SER A 40 9.48 -10.26 56.74
C SER A 40 10.43 -11.43 56.44
N PRO A 41 11.27 -11.89 57.40
CA PRO A 41 12.60 -12.39 57.05
C PRO A 41 12.94 -13.85 57.44
N GLU A 42 13.76 -14.47 56.57
CA GLU A 42 14.79 -15.50 56.82
C GLU A 42 14.44 -16.90 57.37
N SER A 43 15.47 -17.77 57.32
CA SER A 43 15.54 -19.22 57.67
C SER A 43 14.89 -20.19 56.64
N ASP A 44 15.49 -21.34 56.27
CA ASP A 44 16.82 -21.87 56.65
C ASP A 44 17.43 -22.91 55.66
N LEU A 45 18.74 -23.17 55.83
CA LEU A 45 19.53 -24.35 55.44
C LEU A 45 19.79 -24.71 53.94
N SER A 46 20.82 -25.55 53.78
CA SER A 46 21.36 -26.15 52.54
C SER A 46 22.05 -27.50 52.92
N PRO A 47 22.83 -28.18 52.04
CA PRO A 47 22.31 -29.00 50.94
C PRO A 47 22.89 -30.45 50.89
N GLU A 48 22.10 -31.43 50.40
CA GLU A 48 22.53 -32.73 49.84
C GLU A 48 21.34 -33.33 49.03
N LEU A 49 21.43 -34.35 48.18
CA LEU A 49 22.43 -35.40 47.92
C LEU A 49 22.50 -35.73 46.39
N ALA A 50 23.50 -36.50 45.93
CA ALA A 50 23.72 -36.86 44.52
C ALA A 50 23.26 -38.30 44.15
N GLN A 51 23.45 -38.65 42.85
CA GLN A 51 23.26 -39.98 42.20
C GLN A 51 21.79 -40.35 41.89
N ARG A 52 21.42 -40.72 40.64
CA ARG A 52 21.91 -41.87 39.86
C ARG A 52 21.70 -41.71 38.34
N LEU A 53 22.58 -42.35 37.56
CA LEU A 53 22.36 -42.69 36.13
C LEU A 53 21.53 -43.99 36.02
N PRO A 54 21.00 -44.31 34.83
CA PRO A 54 21.73 -45.25 33.98
C PRO A 54 21.89 -44.81 32.52
N SER A 55 22.83 -45.43 31.81
CA SER A 55 23.20 -45.14 30.42
C SER A 55 22.48 -46.05 29.43
N SER A 56 22.22 -45.56 28.21
CA SER A 56 22.18 -46.41 27.01
C SER A 56 22.69 -45.64 25.79
N LEU A 57 23.44 -46.32 24.92
CA LEU A 57 23.99 -45.77 23.68
C LEU A 57 23.07 -46.15 22.51
N ALA A 58 22.68 -45.17 21.69
CA ALA A 58 22.24 -45.41 20.31
C ALA A 58 22.38 -44.13 19.48
N THR A 59 23.03 -44.22 18.33
CA THR A 59 23.08 -43.15 17.32
C THR A 59 22.11 -43.49 16.17
N PRO A 60 21.16 -42.60 15.82
CA PRO A 60 20.60 -42.51 14.48
C PRO A 60 21.23 -41.28 13.79
N GLN A 61 21.96 -41.45 12.69
CA GLN A 61 21.44 -41.58 11.33
C GLN A 61 20.59 -40.40 10.86
N GLU A 62 21.02 -39.79 9.76
CA GLU A 62 20.27 -38.76 9.04
C GLU A 62 18.96 -39.33 8.51
N ILE A 63 17.84 -38.65 8.78
CA ILE A 63 16.54 -38.96 8.16
C ILE A 63 16.11 -37.73 7.35
N SER A 64 16.35 -37.79 6.04
CA SER A 64 15.80 -36.80 5.12
C SER A 64 14.27 -36.93 5.05
N PRO A 65 13.49 -35.85 5.27
CA PRO A 65 12.04 -35.90 5.13
C PRO A 65 11.66 -36.01 3.65
N SER A 66 11.34 -37.23 3.21
CA SER A 66 10.83 -37.48 1.86
C SER A 66 9.45 -36.83 1.69
N VAL A 67 9.36 -35.82 0.83
CA VAL A 67 8.08 -35.14 0.52
C VAL A 67 7.40 -35.89 -0.62
N HIS A 68 6.37 -36.68 -0.30
CA HIS A 68 5.46 -37.24 -1.31
C HIS A 68 4.75 -36.11 -2.07
N GLN A 69 5.17 -35.88 -3.32
CA GLN A 69 4.39 -35.09 -4.27
C GLN A 69 3.29 -35.97 -4.90
N PRO A 70 2.04 -35.49 -5.01
CA PRO A 70 1.07 -36.11 -5.91
C PRO A 70 1.48 -35.86 -7.38
N PRO A 71 1.15 -36.77 -8.32
CA PRO A 71 1.62 -36.68 -9.70
C PRO A 71 1.02 -35.47 -10.45
N LEU A 72 1.87 -34.79 -11.22
CA LEU A 72 1.44 -33.76 -12.17
C LEU A 72 0.79 -34.40 -13.41
N PRO A 73 -0.33 -33.87 -13.94
CA PRO A 73 -0.85 -34.28 -15.23
C PRO A 73 0.09 -33.82 -16.35
N SER A 74 0.48 -34.75 -17.23
CA SER A 74 1.37 -34.50 -18.36
C SER A 74 0.65 -33.74 -19.48
N GLY A 75 1.16 -32.58 -19.87
CA GLY A 75 0.60 -31.81 -21.00
C GLY A 75 1.14 -30.38 -21.11
N LEU A 76 2.40 -30.21 -21.53
CA LEU A 76 2.97 -28.90 -21.87
C LEU A 76 3.77 -28.97 -23.17
N CYS A 77 3.34 -28.20 -24.18
CA CYS A 77 4.20 -27.84 -25.31
C CYS A 77 5.24 -26.81 -24.88
N PRO A 78 6.49 -26.85 -25.40
CA PRO A 78 7.50 -25.85 -25.07
C PRO A 78 7.18 -24.48 -25.71
N PRO A 79 7.54 -23.37 -25.06
CA PRO A 79 7.39 -22.04 -25.66
C PRO A 79 8.45 -21.81 -26.75
N MET A 80 8.05 -21.21 -27.87
CA MET A 80 8.97 -20.80 -28.93
C MET A 80 9.86 -19.63 -28.48
N ALA A 81 11.14 -19.66 -28.86
CA ALA A 81 12.04 -18.53 -28.73
C ALA A 81 11.75 -17.45 -29.81
N PRO A 82 12.03 -16.16 -29.54
CA PRO A 82 11.92 -15.12 -30.56
C PRO A 82 13.00 -15.28 -31.63
N ALA A 83 12.60 -15.23 -32.90
CA ALA A 83 13.53 -15.32 -34.03
C ALA A 83 14.34 -14.01 -34.21
N SER A 84 15.58 -14.15 -34.64
CA SER A 84 16.48 -13.05 -35.00
C SER A 84 16.42 -12.74 -36.50
N ASP A 85 16.26 -11.48 -36.88
CA ASP A 85 16.33 -11.04 -38.28
C ASP A 85 17.75 -11.22 -38.86
N GLY A 86 17.94 -12.28 -39.67
CA GLY A 86 19.15 -12.56 -40.44
C GLY A 86 18.88 -12.50 -41.94
N LYS A 87 19.69 -11.73 -42.69
CA LYS A 87 19.53 -11.57 -44.14
C LYS A 87 20.12 -12.76 -44.93
N GLY A 88 19.43 -13.21 -45.98
CA GLY A 88 20.11 -13.78 -47.16
C GLY A 88 19.38 -14.89 -47.94
N GLY A 89 19.13 -14.65 -49.24
CA GLY A 89 19.13 -15.67 -50.30
C GLY A 89 17.89 -16.56 -50.49
N PRO A 90 17.22 -16.52 -51.66
CA PRO A 90 16.20 -17.49 -52.07
C PRO A 90 16.67 -18.46 -53.18
N ALA A 91 16.22 -19.72 -53.15
CA ALA A 91 15.92 -20.59 -54.32
C ALA A 91 15.55 -22.03 -53.88
N GLY A 92 14.81 -22.78 -54.71
CA GLY A 92 14.74 -24.25 -54.63
C GLY A 92 13.33 -24.88 -54.53
N LEU A 93 12.64 -25.05 -55.66
CA LEU A 93 11.38 -25.82 -55.77
C LEU A 93 11.66 -27.33 -56.00
N GLY A 94 10.80 -28.24 -55.54
CA GLY A 94 10.88 -29.68 -55.86
C GLY A 94 9.84 -30.59 -55.15
N PRO A 95 8.93 -31.32 -55.86
CA PRO A 95 7.76 -31.97 -55.22
C PRO A 95 7.53 -33.49 -55.48
N LYS A 96 6.70 -34.12 -54.63
CA LYS A 96 5.77 -35.28 -54.83
C LYS A 96 4.98 -35.50 -53.50
N ALA A 97 3.66 -35.71 -53.39
CA ALA A 97 2.67 -36.59 -54.07
C ALA A 97 2.71 -38.06 -53.56
N LEU A 98 1.60 -38.77 -53.23
CA LEU A 98 0.15 -38.42 -53.20
C LEU A 98 -0.72 -39.50 -52.45
N GLY A 99 -1.55 -39.10 -51.45
CA GLY A 99 -2.76 -39.82 -50.92
C GLY A 99 -2.63 -41.22 -50.26
N PRO A 100 -3.75 -41.84 -49.77
CA PRO A 100 -5.05 -41.28 -49.36
C PRO A 100 -5.65 -41.80 -48.01
N GLU A 101 -6.62 -41.04 -47.46
CA GLU A 101 -7.81 -41.39 -46.62
C GLU A 101 -7.77 -42.39 -45.42
N ALA A 102 -8.24 -41.94 -44.24
CA ALA A 102 -9.38 -42.55 -43.50
C ALA A 102 -9.89 -41.69 -42.31
N THR A 103 -11.22 -41.61 -42.19
CA THR A 103 -12.14 -40.97 -41.22
C THR A 103 -11.78 -40.89 -39.71
N GLY A 104 -12.05 -39.73 -39.08
CA GLY A 104 -12.16 -39.53 -37.62
C GLY A 104 -12.67 -38.11 -37.25
N PRO A 105 -13.47 -37.90 -36.18
CA PRO A 105 -14.23 -36.66 -36.00
C PRO A 105 -13.44 -35.48 -35.40
N GLN A 106 -13.65 -34.28 -35.95
CA GLN A 106 -13.16 -33.01 -35.40
C GLN A 106 -14.08 -32.51 -34.27
N GLN A 107 -13.50 -32.01 -33.17
CA GLN A 107 -14.16 -31.08 -32.26
C GLN A 107 -13.60 -29.67 -32.47
N ASN A 108 -14.47 -28.69 -32.59
CA ASN A 108 -14.10 -27.31 -32.93
C ASN A 108 -13.53 -26.55 -31.74
N CYS A 109 -12.43 -25.84 -31.96
CA CYS A 109 -12.02 -24.68 -31.16
C CYS A 109 -11.71 -23.52 -32.12
N PRO A 110 -12.44 -22.39 -32.04
CA PRO A 110 -12.29 -21.30 -33.01
C PRO A 110 -10.99 -20.52 -32.79
N SER A 111 -10.23 -20.32 -33.87
CA SER A 111 -9.11 -19.38 -33.91
C SER A 111 -9.58 -17.99 -34.35
N PRO A 112 -8.96 -16.89 -33.88
CA PRO A 112 -9.41 -15.53 -34.19
C PRO A 112 -9.09 -15.14 -35.64
N VAL A 113 -10.05 -14.47 -36.29
CA VAL A 113 -9.91 -13.98 -37.67
C VAL A 113 -9.19 -12.63 -37.68
N LEU A 114 -8.06 -12.53 -38.41
CA LEU A 114 -7.57 -11.24 -38.89
C LEU A 114 -8.39 -10.80 -40.10
N LEU A 115 -8.91 -9.57 -40.10
CA LEU A 115 -9.42 -8.91 -41.29
C LEU A 115 -8.35 -7.99 -41.87
N SER A 116 -7.98 -8.24 -43.12
CA SER A 116 -6.99 -7.46 -43.88
C SER A 116 -7.61 -6.22 -44.52
N ASN A 117 -6.85 -5.12 -44.56
CA ASN A 117 -7.22 -3.90 -45.29
C ASN A 117 -7.52 -4.17 -46.78
N ARG A 118 -8.46 -3.41 -47.35
CA ARG A 118 -8.52 -3.13 -48.79
C ARG A 118 -8.06 -1.70 -49.06
N GLN A 119 -7.31 -1.51 -50.15
CA GLN A 119 -6.94 -0.20 -50.67
C GLN A 119 -8.11 0.41 -51.46
N ILE A 120 -8.21 1.75 -51.45
CA ILE A 120 -8.80 2.54 -52.55
C ILE A 120 -7.79 3.66 -52.86
N SER A 121 -7.73 4.09 -54.12
CA SER A 121 -6.72 4.97 -54.71
C SER A 121 -7.02 6.47 -54.60
N ASP A 122 -6.01 7.27 -54.95
CA ASP A 122 -5.91 8.74 -54.79
C ASP A 122 -6.37 9.49 -56.11
N PRO A 123 -6.07 10.79 -56.39
CA PRO A 123 -7.11 11.84 -56.32
C PRO A 123 -7.23 12.74 -57.58
N SER A 124 -8.26 13.62 -57.65
CA SER A 124 -8.16 15.02 -58.15
C SER A 124 -9.51 15.76 -58.27
N THR A 125 -9.56 17.04 -57.86
CA THR A 125 -10.46 18.16 -58.35
C THR A 125 -12.01 17.99 -58.30
N VAL A 126 -12.88 19.01 -58.14
CA VAL A 126 -12.93 20.39 -57.58
C VAL A 126 -14.47 20.77 -57.54
N SER A 127 -15.08 21.76 -56.87
CA SER A 127 -14.72 23.14 -56.50
C SER A 127 -15.58 23.73 -55.34
N GLN A 128 -15.20 24.95 -54.91
CA GLN A 128 -15.98 26.07 -54.35
C GLN A 128 -17.39 25.88 -53.75
N ALA A 129 -17.52 26.26 -52.48
CA ALA A 129 -18.47 27.28 -51.99
C ALA A 129 -17.86 27.98 -50.75
N HIS A 130 -18.33 29.18 -50.37
CA HIS A 130 -17.73 29.99 -49.29
C HIS A 130 -18.49 29.91 -47.95
N ASP A 131 -17.75 30.11 -46.85
CA ASP A 131 -18.22 30.53 -45.52
C ASP A 131 -19.06 31.84 -45.57
N PRO A 132 -19.85 32.20 -44.51
CA PRO A 132 -19.83 31.67 -43.14
C PRO A 132 -21.20 31.36 -42.51
N VAL A 133 -21.21 30.80 -41.29
CA VAL A 133 -21.90 31.39 -40.10
C VAL A 133 -21.61 30.56 -38.84
N LEU A 134 -21.45 31.25 -37.71
CA LEU A 134 -21.21 30.68 -36.38
C LEU A 134 -22.53 30.55 -35.60
N GLU A 135 -23.31 29.47 -35.73
CA GLU A 135 -24.30 29.08 -34.68
C GLU A 135 -24.84 27.64 -34.76
N LEU A 136 -25.58 27.26 -33.70
CA LEU A 136 -26.40 26.04 -33.57
C LEU A 136 -25.73 24.65 -33.55
N ALA A 137 -24.48 24.56 -33.11
CA ALA A 137 -23.99 23.35 -32.41
C ALA A 137 -24.64 23.23 -31.00
N LYS A 138 -25.97 23.05 -30.94
CA LYS A 138 -26.72 22.82 -29.68
C LYS A 138 -26.42 21.43 -29.12
N GLY A 139 -25.25 21.29 -28.51
CA GLY A 139 -24.82 20.05 -27.88
C GLY A 139 -25.84 19.57 -26.84
N THR A 140 -26.33 18.35 -27.02
CA THR A 140 -27.14 17.63 -26.04
C THR A 140 -26.30 17.35 -24.80
N LYS A 141 -26.29 18.30 -23.87
CA LYS A 141 -25.74 18.10 -22.52
C LYS A 141 -26.44 16.89 -21.92
N THR A 142 -25.73 15.77 -21.81
CA THR A 142 -26.19 14.62 -21.02
C THR A 142 -26.59 15.16 -19.64
N PRO A 143 -27.78 14.84 -19.11
CA PRO A 143 -28.17 15.30 -17.80
C PRO A 143 -27.08 14.96 -16.77
N PRO A 144 -26.69 15.90 -15.89
CA PRO A 144 -25.72 15.56 -14.84
C PRO A 144 -26.27 14.37 -14.05
N PRO A 145 -25.42 13.38 -13.70
CA PRO A 145 -25.90 12.18 -13.00
C PRO A 145 -26.64 12.59 -11.73
N PRO A 146 -27.78 11.94 -11.41
CA PRO A 146 -28.62 12.34 -10.28
C PRO A 146 -27.81 12.35 -8.99
N LYS A 147 -28.02 13.39 -8.17
CA LYS A 147 -27.31 13.54 -6.89
C LYS A 147 -27.45 12.25 -6.06
N PRO A 148 -26.35 11.64 -5.59
CA PRO A 148 -26.42 10.42 -4.79
C PRO A 148 -27.32 10.58 -3.56
N THR A 149 -28.44 9.87 -3.56
CA THR A 149 -29.38 9.81 -2.43
C THR A 149 -28.88 8.81 -1.39
N LEU A 150 -28.89 9.21 -0.12
CA LEU A 150 -28.55 8.36 1.00
C LEU A 150 -29.74 7.48 1.42
N TYR A 151 -29.44 6.27 1.87
CA TYR A 151 -30.33 5.46 2.68
C TYR A 151 -29.62 4.98 3.95
N SER A 152 -30.41 4.67 4.97
CA SER A 152 -29.96 4.19 6.27
C SER A 152 -30.29 2.70 6.41
N VAL A 153 -29.34 1.92 6.93
CA VAL A 153 -29.52 0.51 7.29
C VAL A 153 -29.38 0.39 8.81
N PRO A 154 -30.49 0.20 9.56
CA PRO A 154 -30.45 0.05 11.01
C PRO A 154 -29.76 -1.26 11.41
N GLN A 155 -28.60 -1.15 12.04
CA GLN A 155 -27.80 -2.27 12.56
C GLN A 155 -26.77 -1.77 13.58
N GLU A 156 -26.41 -2.63 14.52
CA GLU A 156 -25.43 -2.32 15.56
C GLU A 156 -24.01 -2.25 14.98
N ILE A 157 -23.23 -1.20 15.29
CA ILE A 157 -21.79 -1.15 15.03
C ILE A 157 -21.03 -1.29 16.35
N ARG A 158 -20.15 -2.29 16.43
CA ARG A 158 -19.33 -2.65 17.58
C ARG A 158 -17.86 -2.24 17.39
N PRO A 159 -17.13 -1.88 18.46
CA PRO A 159 -15.68 -1.88 18.45
C PRO A 159 -15.12 -3.25 18.04
N LEU A 160 -14.10 -3.27 17.18
CA LEU A 160 -13.40 -4.51 16.81
C LEU A 160 -12.54 -5.00 17.99
N PRO A 161 -12.69 -6.25 18.48
CA PRO A 161 -11.84 -6.76 19.55
C PRO A 161 -10.37 -6.93 19.10
N GLY A 162 -9.45 -6.90 20.06
CA GLY A 162 -8.00 -6.92 19.79
C GLY A 162 -7.44 -5.51 19.62
N GLU A 163 -6.21 -5.42 19.14
CA GLU A 163 -5.45 -4.19 18.92
C GLU A 163 -4.37 -4.41 17.85
N LEU A 164 -3.62 -3.34 17.53
CA LEU A 164 -2.43 -3.43 16.66
C LEU A 164 -1.25 -4.05 17.42
N ASP A 165 -0.42 -4.83 16.73
CA ASP A 165 0.82 -5.36 17.30
C ASP A 165 1.92 -4.28 17.47
N GLU A 166 2.93 -4.59 18.29
CA GLU A 166 4.03 -3.68 18.59
C GLU A 166 5.08 -3.56 17.46
N VAL A 167 4.81 -4.11 16.26
CA VAL A 167 5.77 -4.12 15.15
C VAL A 167 5.91 -2.72 14.53
N PRO A 168 7.10 -2.09 14.54
CA PRO A 168 7.32 -0.83 13.88
C PRO A 168 7.26 -0.95 12.35
N VAL A 169 6.60 0.00 11.70
CA VAL A 169 6.45 0.08 10.24
C VAL A 169 7.05 1.39 9.75
N PHE A 170 8.09 1.31 8.93
CA PHE A 170 8.64 2.44 8.20
C PHE A 170 7.66 2.82 7.07
N ASN A 171 7.10 4.03 7.12
CA ASN A 171 6.08 4.49 6.17
C ASN A 171 6.64 5.62 5.28
N SER A 172 6.86 5.37 3.99
CA SER A 172 7.31 6.38 3.02
C SER A 172 6.16 6.74 2.06
N ASN A 173 5.37 7.78 2.38
CA ASN A 173 4.23 8.23 1.56
C ASN A 173 4.05 9.77 1.59
N SER A 174 5.08 10.55 1.95
CA SER A 174 5.09 12.01 1.79
C SER A 174 6.49 12.54 1.41
N PRO A 175 6.64 13.33 0.33
CA PRO A 175 5.60 13.69 -0.64
C PRO A 175 5.10 12.45 -1.39
N GLU A 176 3.79 12.34 -1.66
CA GLU A 176 3.31 11.31 -2.60
C GLU A 176 3.92 11.55 -3.99
N VAL A 177 3.85 12.78 -4.49
CA VAL A 177 4.31 13.13 -5.84
C VAL A 177 5.78 13.56 -5.81
N VAL A 178 6.65 12.68 -6.28
CA VAL A 178 8.09 12.94 -6.45
C VAL A 178 8.31 13.88 -7.65
N ARG A 179 9.04 14.97 -7.41
CA ARG A 179 9.36 16.01 -8.43
C ARG A 179 10.86 16.32 -8.58
N GLY A 180 11.71 15.66 -7.79
CA GLY A 180 13.15 15.96 -7.72
C GLY A 180 13.89 14.94 -6.86
N SER A 181 15.17 15.23 -6.59
CA SER A 181 16.03 14.43 -5.71
C SER A 181 15.94 14.91 -4.26
N GLY A 182 15.94 14.00 -3.28
CA GLY A 182 15.89 14.33 -1.85
C GLY A 182 15.40 13.19 -0.96
N ILE A 183 15.44 13.40 0.35
CA ILE A 183 15.02 12.40 1.35
C ILE A 183 13.49 12.33 1.42
N LEU A 184 12.90 11.13 1.31
CA LEU A 184 11.46 10.89 1.48
C LEU A 184 11.15 10.56 2.95
N LEU A 185 11.98 9.69 3.53
CA LEU A 185 12.03 9.38 4.96
C LEU A 185 13.43 8.86 5.32
N SER A 186 14.09 9.43 6.34
CA SER A 186 15.30 8.85 6.93
C SER A 186 15.09 8.57 8.41
N THR A 187 15.58 7.42 8.86
CA THR A 187 15.66 7.04 10.28
C THR A 187 17.10 6.92 10.76
N PHE A 188 18.09 7.23 9.92
CA PHE A 188 19.50 7.24 10.32
C PHE A 188 19.74 8.25 11.46
N PRO A 189 20.86 8.14 12.21
CA PRO A 189 21.31 9.23 13.07
C PRO A 189 21.50 10.54 12.28
N PRO A 190 21.32 11.70 12.93
CA PRO A 190 21.61 13.01 12.33
C PRO A 190 23.11 13.35 12.30
N ASP A 191 23.94 12.62 13.06
CA ASP A 191 25.39 12.82 13.11
C ASP A 191 26.02 12.74 11.70
N GLU A 192 26.95 13.66 11.41
CA GLU A 192 27.63 13.82 10.11
C GLU A 192 26.71 14.20 8.92
N MET A 193 25.42 14.42 9.13
CA MET A 193 24.46 14.82 8.09
C MET A 193 24.39 16.34 7.94
N GLN A 194 24.31 16.84 6.70
CA GLN A 194 24.21 18.27 6.41
C GLN A 194 22.85 18.89 6.84
N TYR A 195 21.80 18.06 6.93
CA TYR A 195 20.45 18.47 7.33
C TYR A 195 19.92 17.56 8.46
N PRO A 196 20.36 17.76 9.73
CA PRO A 196 19.97 16.93 10.87
C PRO A 196 18.46 16.64 10.98
N ASP A 197 17.60 17.65 10.79
CA ASP A 197 16.15 17.53 10.91
C ASP A 197 15.50 16.60 9.86
N ALA A 198 16.22 16.23 8.81
CA ALA A 198 15.77 15.25 7.82
C ALA A 198 15.97 13.78 8.30
N HIS A 199 16.48 13.55 9.51
CA HIS A 199 16.89 12.24 10.03
C HIS A 199 16.27 11.96 11.42
N LEU A 200 15.41 10.95 11.52
CA LEU A 200 14.58 10.69 12.72
C LEU A 200 15.23 9.80 13.82
N ASP A 201 16.51 9.43 13.71
CA ASP A 201 17.25 8.48 14.59
C ASP A 201 16.40 7.35 15.21
N PHE A 202 15.87 6.47 14.36
CA PHE A 202 15.07 5.34 14.79
C PHE A 202 15.71 4.01 14.36
N ALA A 203 16.32 3.33 15.33
CA ALA A 203 16.96 2.03 15.11
C ALA A 203 15.95 0.87 15.18
N PHE A 204 15.71 0.21 14.05
CA PHE A 204 14.93 -1.03 14.00
C PHE A 204 15.74 -2.22 14.53
N LYS A 205 15.11 -3.08 15.32
CA LYS A 205 15.66 -4.38 15.75
C LYS A 205 14.53 -5.39 15.83
N GLY A 206 14.79 -6.67 15.53
CA GLY A 206 13.77 -7.71 15.53
C GLY A 206 12.82 -7.55 14.34
N ARG A 207 11.52 -7.51 14.60
CA ARG A 207 10.47 -7.49 13.58
C ARG A 207 10.06 -6.05 13.26
N PHE A 208 10.19 -5.64 11.99
CA PHE A 208 9.77 -4.36 11.41
C PHE A 208 9.35 -4.48 9.92
N ASP A 209 8.31 -3.78 9.49
CA ASP A 209 7.86 -3.69 8.08
C ASP A 209 8.40 -2.41 7.41
N ILE A 210 8.51 -2.42 6.08
CA ILE A 210 8.75 -1.22 5.24
C ILE A 210 7.60 -1.11 4.23
N PHE A 211 6.88 0.00 4.25
CA PHE A 211 5.91 0.41 3.25
C PHE A 211 6.40 1.68 2.53
N ALA A 212 6.33 1.68 1.21
CA ALA A 212 6.58 2.88 0.39
C ALA A 212 5.56 2.99 -0.75
N HIS A 213 5.07 4.21 -1.02
CA HIS A 213 4.26 4.51 -2.19
C HIS A 213 4.54 5.93 -2.68
N HIS A 214 4.99 6.06 -3.93
CA HIS A 214 5.27 7.36 -4.55
C HIS A 214 4.88 7.39 -6.03
N ILE A 215 4.56 8.60 -6.49
CA ILE A 215 4.03 8.89 -7.82
C ILE A 215 4.99 9.83 -8.55
N ALA A 216 5.37 9.50 -9.79
CA ALA A 216 5.87 10.49 -10.74
C ALA A 216 4.69 11.09 -11.50
N ARG A 217 4.74 12.40 -11.77
CA ARG A 217 3.77 13.09 -12.64
C ARG A 217 4.43 14.24 -13.38
N SER A 218 4.18 14.35 -14.68
CA SER A 218 4.65 15.50 -15.48
C SER A 218 3.76 15.82 -16.68
N ASP A 219 3.75 17.12 -16.98
CA ASP A 219 3.14 17.76 -18.13
C ASP A 219 4.06 17.68 -19.39
N TYR A 220 5.29 17.18 -19.21
CA TYR A 220 6.33 17.02 -20.23
C TYR A 220 7.05 15.65 -20.09
N PRO A 221 6.35 14.51 -20.23
CA PRO A 221 6.92 13.18 -19.92
C PRO A 221 8.12 12.77 -20.79
N GLU A 222 8.24 13.28 -22.00
CA GLU A 222 9.38 12.99 -22.89
C GLU A 222 10.65 13.80 -22.55
N ASP A 223 10.51 14.83 -21.70
CA ASP A 223 11.54 15.79 -21.29
C ASP A 223 11.88 15.69 -19.79
N THR A 224 11.10 14.91 -19.02
CA THR A 224 11.25 14.76 -17.56
C THR A 224 12.24 13.63 -17.25
N PRO A 225 13.38 13.90 -16.58
CA PRO A 225 14.33 12.86 -16.21
C PRO A 225 13.70 11.74 -15.37
N THR A 226 14.10 10.50 -15.62
CA THR A 226 13.55 9.31 -14.95
C THR A 226 13.79 9.38 -13.43
N PRO A 227 12.75 9.46 -12.59
CA PRO A 227 12.91 9.35 -11.15
C PRO A 227 13.24 7.91 -10.76
N TYR A 228 14.10 7.72 -9.77
CA TYR A 228 14.37 6.47 -9.09
C TYR A 228 13.95 6.57 -7.63
N LEU A 229 13.56 5.43 -7.04
CA LEU A 229 13.34 5.27 -5.61
C LEU A 229 14.44 4.35 -5.05
N GLY A 230 15.20 4.90 -4.11
CA GLY A 230 16.27 4.19 -3.38
C GLY A 230 15.84 3.87 -1.96
N ILE A 231 16.17 2.68 -1.47
CA ILE A 231 16.09 2.34 -0.04
C ILE A 231 17.46 1.84 0.41
N LEU A 232 18.06 2.56 1.36
CA LEU A 232 19.28 2.19 2.07
C LEU A 232 18.97 1.53 3.41
N VAL A 233 19.80 0.58 3.81
CA VAL A 233 19.84 -0.01 5.16
C VAL A 233 21.27 0.09 5.69
N LYS A 234 21.47 0.71 6.87
CA LYS A 234 22.76 0.77 7.59
C LYS A 234 22.75 -0.11 8.83
N ASN A 235 23.86 -0.80 9.09
CA ASN A 235 24.12 -1.49 10.36
C ASN A 235 24.33 -0.46 11.49
N GLY A 236 23.52 -0.53 12.54
CA GLY A 236 23.63 0.31 13.74
C GLY A 236 24.69 -0.18 14.73
N SER A 237 25.76 -0.83 14.26
CA SER A 237 26.87 -1.29 15.09
C SER A 237 28.21 -1.15 14.39
N SER A 238 29.13 -0.42 15.02
CA SER A 238 30.53 -0.25 14.62
C SER A 238 31.46 -1.39 15.06
N ARG A 239 30.91 -2.50 15.59
CA ARG A 239 31.70 -3.62 16.15
C ARG A 239 31.22 -5.02 15.79
N ARG A 240 30.00 -5.17 15.27
CA ARG A 240 29.40 -6.48 14.94
C ARG A 240 28.68 -6.41 13.61
N SER A 241 28.82 -7.45 12.80
CA SER A 241 27.95 -7.65 11.64
C SER A 241 26.51 -7.90 12.09
N THR A 242 25.55 -7.40 11.30
CA THR A 242 24.12 -7.62 11.51
C THR A 242 23.52 -8.36 10.32
N VAL A 243 22.80 -9.44 10.59
CA VAL A 243 21.98 -10.12 9.58
C VAL A 243 20.56 -9.55 9.60
N VAL A 244 19.98 -9.36 8.42
CA VAL A 244 18.56 -9.06 8.25
C VAL A 244 17.95 -10.08 7.28
N ASP A 245 17.02 -10.89 7.78
CA ASP A 245 16.17 -11.73 6.93
C ASP A 245 15.17 -10.88 6.15
N ILE A 246 14.80 -11.31 4.95
CA ILE A 246 13.70 -10.73 4.17
C ILE A 246 12.64 -11.82 4.05
N LEU A 247 11.66 -11.79 4.95
CA LEU A 247 10.58 -12.78 5.03
C LEU A 247 9.65 -12.68 3.83
N GLN A 248 9.25 -11.45 3.48
CA GLN A 248 8.40 -11.15 2.33
C GLN A 248 8.85 -9.84 1.66
N ALA A 249 8.68 -9.72 0.35
CA ALA A 249 8.98 -8.50 -0.37
C ALA A 249 8.22 -8.44 -1.70
N ALA A 250 7.64 -7.28 -1.99
CA ALA A 250 7.09 -6.98 -3.30
C ALA A 250 7.26 -5.49 -3.63
N SER A 251 7.74 -5.16 -4.83
CA SER A 251 7.52 -3.86 -5.47
C SER A 251 6.95 -4.04 -6.87
N TYR A 252 6.05 -3.13 -7.25
CA TYR A 252 5.47 -3.06 -8.59
C TYR A 252 5.34 -1.60 -9.03
N LEU A 253 5.59 -1.36 -10.30
CA LEU A 253 5.25 -0.14 -11.02
C LEU A 253 3.78 -0.21 -11.46
N GLY A 254 3.13 0.94 -11.66
CA GLY A 254 1.80 1.03 -12.24
C GLY A 254 1.82 0.56 -13.69
N THR A 255 2.31 1.40 -14.59
CA THR A 255 2.54 1.00 -15.99
C THR A 255 4.00 0.58 -16.17
N PRO A 256 4.33 -0.65 -16.61
CA PRO A 256 3.42 -1.67 -17.16
C PRO A 256 2.94 -2.76 -16.17
N ASP A 257 3.56 -2.93 -15.00
CA ASP A 257 3.40 -4.16 -14.19
C ASP A 257 2.00 -4.34 -13.57
N ALA A 258 1.38 -3.25 -13.14
CA ALA A 258 0.14 -3.20 -12.37
C ALA A 258 -0.71 -1.96 -12.70
N PRO A 259 -1.20 -1.83 -13.95
CA PRO A 259 -1.93 -0.65 -14.38
C PRO A 259 -3.24 -0.49 -13.61
N TYR A 260 -3.71 0.75 -13.53
CA TYR A 260 -5.07 1.04 -13.05
C TYR A 260 -6.06 0.68 -14.16
N ILE A 261 -6.85 -0.36 -13.92
CA ILE A 261 -7.89 -0.88 -14.81
C ILE A 261 -9.23 -0.95 -14.07
N ASP A 262 -10.34 -0.84 -14.80
CA ASP A 262 -11.68 -1.09 -14.24
C ASP A 262 -11.88 -2.59 -14.00
N LEU A 263 -12.50 -2.92 -12.86
CA LEU A 263 -12.78 -4.29 -12.43
C LEU A 263 -14.19 -4.37 -11.80
N PRO A 264 -14.88 -5.52 -11.88
CA PRO A 264 -16.14 -5.74 -11.17
C PRO A 264 -15.97 -5.59 -9.65
N SER A 265 -17.03 -5.18 -8.95
CA SER A 265 -16.99 -4.91 -7.49
C SER A 265 -16.62 -6.12 -6.63
N ARG A 266 -16.79 -7.34 -7.14
CA ARG A 266 -16.32 -8.60 -6.53
C ARG A 266 -15.91 -9.58 -7.64
N THR A 267 -14.66 -10.03 -7.61
CA THR A 267 -14.09 -10.98 -8.61
C THR A 267 -13.28 -12.09 -7.92
N PRO A 268 -13.45 -13.38 -8.28
CA PRO A 268 -12.61 -14.46 -7.76
C PRO A 268 -11.13 -14.26 -8.12
N ASN A 269 -10.24 -14.33 -7.12
CA ASN A 269 -8.81 -14.06 -7.28
C ASN A 269 -7.92 -15.20 -6.75
N ASN A 270 -8.37 -16.46 -6.87
CA ASN A 270 -7.64 -17.61 -6.31
C ASN A 270 -6.19 -17.70 -6.82
N LEU A 271 -5.95 -17.35 -8.10
CA LEU A 271 -4.62 -17.37 -8.74
C LEU A 271 -3.79 -16.10 -8.52
N GLY A 272 -4.28 -15.07 -7.82
CA GLY A 272 -3.55 -13.80 -7.62
C GLY A 272 -3.34 -12.97 -8.89
N ARG A 273 -4.16 -13.19 -9.93
CA ARG A 273 -4.06 -12.54 -11.24
C ARG A 273 -5.01 -11.35 -11.44
N VAL A 274 -5.92 -11.09 -10.49
CA VAL A 274 -6.80 -9.91 -10.50
C VAL A 274 -6.22 -8.84 -9.57
N TYR A 275 -6.03 -7.63 -10.10
CA TYR A 275 -5.50 -6.46 -9.40
C TYR A 275 -5.66 -5.21 -10.29
N SER A 276 -5.68 -4.01 -9.69
CA SER A 276 -5.67 -2.74 -10.42
C SER A 276 -4.91 -1.66 -9.61
N GLY A 277 -3.80 -1.18 -10.16
CA GLY A 277 -2.83 -0.33 -9.47
C GLY A 277 -1.77 -1.10 -8.66
N PRO A 278 -0.59 -0.50 -8.40
CA PRO A 278 0.54 -1.19 -7.78
C PRO A 278 0.36 -1.45 -6.28
N GLY A 279 -0.45 -0.65 -5.57
CA GLY A 279 -0.77 -0.84 -4.14
C GLY A 279 -1.53 -2.13 -3.87
N ASP A 280 -2.61 -2.36 -4.62
CA ASP A 280 -3.37 -3.60 -4.63
C ASP A 280 -2.48 -4.80 -5.03
N ARG A 281 -1.67 -4.64 -6.08
CA ARG A 281 -0.74 -5.68 -6.54
C ARG A 281 0.28 -6.10 -5.46
N VAL A 282 0.94 -5.18 -4.75
CA VAL A 282 1.84 -5.57 -3.63
C VAL A 282 1.06 -6.26 -2.51
N SER A 283 -0.12 -5.74 -2.14
CA SER A 283 -0.94 -6.26 -1.04
C SER A 283 -1.41 -7.70 -1.30
N ASN A 284 -1.87 -7.98 -2.52
CA ASN A 284 -2.29 -9.31 -2.98
C ASN A 284 -1.12 -10.34 -2.99
N VAL A 285 0.11 -9.89 -3.23
CA VAL A 285 1.31 -10.74 -3.20
C VAL A 285 1.77 -11.01 -1.75
N ILE A 286 1.81 -9.98 -0.90
CA ILE A 286 2.19 -10.12 0.51
C ILE A 286 1.14 -10.93 1.30
N LEU A 287 -0.16 -10.80 1.01
CA LEU A 287 -1.21 -11.66 1.60
C LEU A 287 -0.93 -13.17 1.39
N ARG A 288 -0.25 -13.53 0.31
CA ARG A 288 0.02 -14.93 -0.09
C ARG A 288 1.33 -15.50 0.47
N GLY A 289 2.01 -14.80 1.37
CA GLY A 289 3.29 -15.25 1.92
C GLY A 289 4.49 -15.07 0.98
N VAL A 290 4.32 -14.37 -0.15
CA VAL A 290 5.31 -14.35 -1.23
C VAL A 290 6.42 -13.31 -0.98
N ARG A 291 7.66 -13.72 -1.28
CA ARG A 291 8.79 -12.85 -1.61
C ARG A 291 9.05 -12.94 -3.11
N GLN A 292 9.07 -11.81 -3.81
CA GLN A 292 9.48 -11.73 -5.21
C GLN A 292 10.92 -12.25 -5.39
N SER A 293 11.19 -12.99 -6.47
CA SER A 293 12.46 -13.70 -6.69
C SER A 293 13.69 -12.79 -6.87
N ASN A 294 13.50 -11.52 -7.22
CA ASN A 294 14.57 -10.53 -7.34
C ASN A 294 15.01 -9.92 -5.98
N TRP A 295 14.41 -10.35 -4.86
CA TRP A 295 14.81 -9.96 -3.52
C TRP A 295 15.53 -11.13 -2.84
N PRO A 296 16.73 -10.92 -2.26
CA PRO A 296 17.43 -11.98 -1.55
C PRO A 296 16.62 -12.43 -0.33
N ALA A 297 16.82 -13.67 0.13
CA ALA A 297 16.15 -14.17 1.34
C ALA A 297 16.70 -13.55 2.63
N ARG A 298 17.93 -13.04 2.57
CA ARG A 298 18.73 -12.53 3.68
C ARG A 298 19.78 -11.57 3.13
N ILE A 299 20.08 -10.53 3.91
CA ILE A 299 21.22 -9.65 3.72
C ILE A 299 22.10 -9.71 4.97
N SER A 300 23.42 -9.56 4.80
CA SER A 300 24.38 -9.41 5.89
C SER A 300 25.07 -8.07 5.71
N LEU A 301 25.22 -7.33 6.81
CA LEU A 301 25.89 -6.04 6.84
C LEU A 301 27.08 -6.15 7.79
N ALA A 302 28.28 -5.82 7.33
CA ALA A 302 29.47 -5.67 8.15
C ALA A 302 29.34 -4.48 9.13
N PRO A 303 30.24 -4.30 10.12
CA PRO A 303 30.22 -3.14 11.01
C PRO A 303 30.16 -1.81 10.24
N ASP A 304 29.27 -0.91 10.68
CA ASP A 304 28.89 0.36 10.02
C ASP A 304 28.43 0.29 8.55
N GLU A 305 28.39 -0.90 7.94
CA GLU A 305 28.07 -1.06 6.53
C GLU A 305 26.66 -0.57 6.21
N THR A 306 26.57 0.15 5.09
CA THR A 306 25.34 0.61 4.47
C THR A 306 25.17 -0.14 3.14
N ILE A 307 23.98 -0.65 2.83
CA ILE A 307 23.69 -1.37 1.57
C ILE A 307 22.39 -0.89 0.90
N MET A 308 22.31 -1.05 -0.44
CA MET A 308 21.06 -0.84 -1.18
C MET A 308 20.12 -2.04 -0.97
N LEU A 309 18.96 -1.81 -0.35
CA LEU A 309 17.85 -2.77 -0.31
C LEU A 309 16.93 -2.61 -1.53
N MET A 310 16.78 -1.39 -2.05
CA MET A 310 15.99 -1.12 -3.26
C MET A 310 16.67 -0.01 -4.09
N ASN A 311 16.69 -0.16 -5.41
CA ASN A 311 17.13 0.88 -6.35
C ASN A 311 16.32 0.70 -7.65
N LEU A 312 15.12 1.27 -7.72
CA LEU A 312 14.16 0.96 -8.78
C LEU A 312 13.61 2.23 -9.47
N PRO A 313 13.51 2.24 -10.81
CA PRO A 313 12.99 3.39 -11.55
C PRO A 313 11.47 3.53 -11.41
N LEU A 314 11.00 4.77 -11.54
CA LEU A 314 9.60 5.21 -11.55
C LEU A 314 9.34 6.05 -12.84
N PRO A 315 9.54 5.46 -14.04
CA PRO A 315 9.48 6.18 -15.31
C PRO A 315 8.05 6.61 -15.65
N LEU A 316 7.90 7.73 -16.35
CA LEU A 316 6.62 8.18 -16.87
C LEU A 316 6.26 7.44 -18.17
N PRO A 317 4.98 7.03 -18.36
CA PRO A 317 4.49 6.53 -19.64
C PRO A 317 4.66 7.56 -20.76
N THR A 318 5.40 7.16 -21.79
CA THR A 318 5.62 7.89 -23.05
C THR A 318 4.53 7.56 -24.07
N LEU A 319 3.93 8.56 -24.71
CA LEU A 319 2.77 8.36 -25.57
C LEU A 319 3.13 7.57 -26.83
N GLY A 320 2.48 6.41 -27.01
CA GLY A 320 2.60 5.59 -28.22
C GLY A 320 3.98 4.95 -28.46
N ARG A 321 4.85 4.90 -27.44
CA ARG A 321 6.19 4.29 -27.54
C ARG A 321 6.43 3.30 -26.41
N PRO A 322 6.88 2.07 -26.70
CA PRO A 322 7.42 1.18 -25.67
C PRO A 322 8.59 1.85 -24.95
N ILE A 323 8.73 1.59 -23.65
CA ILE A 323 9.93 1.97 -22.89
C ILE A 323 11.10 1.18 -23.48
N LYS A 324 11.91 1.84 -24.32
CA LYS A 324 13.11 1.25 -24.89
C LYS A 324 14.23 1.28 -23.85
N ASN A 325 14.70 0.09 -23.45
CA ASN A 325 15.99 -0.05 -22.79
C ASN A 325 17.10 0.39 -23.77
N GLY A 326 17.57 1.63 -23.68
CA GLY A 326 18.63 2.12 -24.56
C GLY A 326 18.85 3.63 -24.52
N SER A 327 19.93 4.02 -23.82
CA SER A 327 20.73 5.26 -23.88
C SER A 327 20.06 6.64 -23.94
N ASP A 328 19.09 6.85 -24.81
CA ASP A 328 18.63 8.16 -25.25
C ASP A 328 17.56 8.69 -24.29
N GLY A 329 17.98 8.89 -23.04
CA GLY A 329 17.17 9.51 -21.99
C GLY A 329 16.68 10.92 -22.40
N PRO A 330 15.66 11.46 -21.70
CA PRO A 330 15.11 12.79 -21.91
C PRO A 330 16.16 13.86 -22.23
N GLN A 331 17.23 13.97 -21.42
CA GLN A 331 18.27 14.97 -21.61
C GLN A 331 19.04 14.82 -22.94
N ARG A 332 19.44 13.59 -23.32
CA ARG A 332 20.06 13.33 -24.63
C ARG A 332 19.14 13.72 -25.78
N ARG A 333 17.84 13.41 -25.66
CA ARG A 333 16.83 13.75 -26.66
C ARG A 333 16.57 15.26 -26.74
N ILE A 334 16.70 16.00 -25.63
CA ILE A 334 16.65 17.47 -25.61
C ILE A 334 17.88 18.04 -26.36
N ILE A 335 19.09 17.59 -26.01
CA ILE A 335 20.34 18.04 -26.65
C ILE A 335 20.31 17.77 -28.18
N GLN A 336 19.92 16.55 -28.59
CA GLN A 336 19.75 16.20 -30.00
C GLN A 336 18.68 17.04 -30.72
N ALA A 337 17.58 17.40 -30.03
CA ALA A 337 16.52 18.24 -30.61
C ALA A 337 16.98 19.70 -30.79
N GLN A 338 17.67 20.25 -29.80
CA GLN A 338 18.26 21.59 -29.84
C GLN A 338 19.33 21.71 -30.94
N ALA A 339 20.25 20.74 -31.02
CA ALA A 339 21.27 20.68 -32.07
C ALA A 339 20.67 20.53 -33.49
N ALA A 340 19.47 19.95 -33.59
CA ALA A 340 18.71 19.84 -34.84
C ALA A 340 17.72 21.00 -35.09
N GLY A 341 17.81 22.11 -34.33
CA GLY A 341 16.97 23.29 -34.50
C GLY A 341 15.46 23.07 -34.24
N LYS A 342 15.08 22.01 -33.53
CA LYS A 342 13.67 21.64 -33.33
C LYS A 342 13.04 22.47 -32.21
N PRO A 343 11.78 22.91 -32.36
CA PRO A 343 11.09 23.66 -31.32
C PRO A 343 10.87 22.81 -30.06
N PRO A 344 10.75 23.42 -28.87
CA PRO A 344 10.40 22.73 -27.63
C PRO A 344 9.13 21.88 -27.77
N ARG A 345 9.09 20.74 -27.06
CA ARG A 345 7.91 19.87 -27.06
C ARG A 345 6.72 20.58 -26.42
N LYS A 346 5.54 20.38 -26.99
CA LYS A 346 4.29 20.93 -26.45
C LYS A 346 3.89 20.15 -25.20
N ARG A 347 3.48 20.89 -24.16
CA ARG A 347 2.81 20.39 -22.96
C ARG A 347 1.68 19.42 -23.31
N VAL A 348 1.61 18.26 -22.65
CA VAL A 348 0.47 17.34 -22.84
C VAL A 348 -0.78 17.87 -22.14
N ALA A 349 -1.96 17.67 -22.75
CA ALA A 349 -3.23 18.19 -22.23
C ALA A 349 -3.71 17.49 -20.94
N THR A 350 -3.25 16.26 -20.70
CA THR A 350 -3.43 15.53 -19.44
C THR A 350 -2.05 15.07 -18.97
N PRO A 351 -1.64 15.35 -17.71
CA PRO A 351 -0.32 14.96 -17.21
C PRO A 351 -0.13 13.45 -17.27
N SER A 352 1.03 13.00 -17.77
CA SER A 352 1.41 11.59 -17.63
C SER A 352 1.80 11.33 -16.17
N SER A 353 1.46 10.15 -15.66
CA SER A 353 1.73 9.77 -14.27
C SER A 353 2.04 8.28 -14.17
N ASN A 354 2.89 7.91 -13.22
CA ASN A 354 3.12 6.51 -12.83
C ASN A 354 3.28 6.43 -11.31
N ALA A 355 3.03 5.27 -10.74
CA ALA A 355 3.18 5.02 -9.31
C ALA A 355 4.07 3.80 -9.08
N ARG A 356 4.88 3.79 -8.02
CA ARG A 356 5.56 2.58 -7.53
C ARG A 356 5.18 2.36 -6.08
N SER A 357 4.72 1.15 -5.78
CA SER A 357 4.54 0.66 -4.42
C SER A 357 5.66 -0.30 -4.04
N ALA A 358 6.01 -0.34 -2.76
CA ALA A 358 6.79 -1.42 -2.15
C ALA A 358 6.19 -1.79 -0.78
N LEU A 359 6.16 -3.08 -0.47
CA LEU A 359 5.83 -3.59 0.86
C LEU A 359 6.77 -4.75 1.17
N ILE A 360 7.50 -4.65 2.29
CA ILE A 360 8.61 -5.55 2.65
C ILE A 360 8.48 -5.93 4.14
N ARG A 361 8.59 -7.22 4.43
CA ARG A 361 8.66 -7.77 5.78
C ARG A 361 10.03 -8.38 6.01
N LEU A 362 10.81 -7.80 6.92
CA LEU A 362 12.21 -8.19 7.17
C LEU A 362 12.36 -9.07 8.44
N LYS A 363 13.53 -9.12 9.07
CA LYS A 363 13.76 -9.33 10.52
C LYS A 363 15.24 -9.09 10.80
N SER A 364 15.59 -8.14 11.67
CA SER A 364 16.99 -7.82 11.99
C SER A 364 17.44 -8.46 13.30
N GLU A 365 18.62 -9.08 13.33
CA GLU A 365 19.25 -9.58 14.55
C GLU A 365 19.83 -8.43 15.42
N GLY A 366 20.41 -7.42 14.75
CA GLY A 366 21.00 -6.23 15.35
C GLY A 366 20.13 -4.97 15.19
N LYS A 367 20.68 -3.81 15.58
CA LYS A 367 20.10 -2.51 15.20
C LYS A 367 20.38 -2.24 13.73
N VAL A 368 19.40 -1.79 12.97
CA VAL A 368 19.56 -1.24 11.62
C VAL A 368 18.77 0.05 11.44
N TYR A 369 19.27 0.92 10.58
CA TYR A 369 18.67 2.19 10.20
C TYR A 369 18.24 2.15 8.73
N VAL A 370 17.15 2.81 8.38
CA VAL A 370 16.55 2.77 7.03
C VAL A 370 16.37 4.19 6.49
N ALA A 371 16.67 4.39 5.20
CA ALA A 371 16.36 5.63 4.49
C ALA A 371 15.72 5.34 3.13
N SER A 372 14.65 6.05 2.81
CA SER A 372 13.92 6.04 1.55
C SER A 372 14.09 7.41 0.89
N MET A 373 14.48 7.41 -0.37
CA MET A 373 14.92 8.61 -1.09
C MET A 373 14.44 8.58 -2.54
N ALA A 374 14.25 9.76 -3.12
CA ALA A 374 14.07 9.92 -4.55
C ALA A 374 15.33 10.53 -5.17
N MET A 375 15.62 10.16 -6.41
CA MET A 375 16.67 10.79 -7.21
C MET A 375 16.23 10.86 -8.67
N LEU A 376 16.37 12.03 -9.32
CA LEU A 376 16.30 12.11 -10.78
C LEU A 376 17.57 11.45 -11.37
N ALA A 377 17.42 10.67 -12.44
CA ALA A 377 18.52 9.95 -13.07
C ALA A 377 19.76 10.84 -13.28
N PRO A 378 20.93 10.48 -12.72
CA PRO A 378 22.19 11.15 -13.02
C PRO A 378 22.46 11.12 -14.53
N VAL A 379 23.10 12.16 -15.07
CA VAL A 379 23.27 12.32 -16.52
C VAL A 379 24.75 12.37 -16.87
N ALA A 380 25.17 11.54 -17.83
CA ALA A 380 26.51 11.57 -18.38
C ALA A 380 26.73 12.79 -19.29
N ALA A 381 28.00 13.14 -19.55
CA ALA A 381 28.37 14.29 -20.39
C ALA A 381 27.80 14.25 -21.83
N ASP A 382 27.41 13.07 -22.33
CA ASP A 382 26.75 12.87 -23.64
C ASP A 382 25.21 12.85 -23.56
N GLY A 383 24.64 13.30 -22.44
CA GLY A 383 23.21 13.40 -22.18
C GLY A 383 22.52 12.10 -21.78
N ARG A 384 23.21 10.95 -21.76
CA ARG A 384 22.60 9.66 -21.37
C ARG A 384 22.24 9.65 -19.88
N GLU A 385 21.04 9.17 -19.57
CA GLU A 385 20.67 8.82 -18.19
C GLU A 385 21.49 7.61 -17.71
N LEU A 386 21.85 7.65 -16.44
CA LEU A 386 22.52 6.61 -15.68
C LEU A 386 21.58 6.07 -14.60
N ILE A 387 21.85 4.84 -14.15
CA ILE A 387 21.20 4.30 -12.94
C ILE A 387 21.98 4.85 -11.74
N PRO A 388 21.32 5.44 -10.72
CA PRO A 388 21.97 5.86 -9.49
C PRO A 388 22.80 4.74 -8.85
N THR A 389 24.05 5.03 -8.51
CA THR A 389 24.92 4.11 -7.77
C THR A 389 24.67 4.18 -6.27
N LYS A 390 25.20 3.21 -5.52
CA LYS A 390 25.23 3.25 -4.04
C LYS A 390 25.85 4.54 -3.51
N ALA A 391 26.92 5.02 -4.15
CA ALA A 391 27.62 6.23 -3.73
C ALA A 391 26.75 7.48 -3.91
N ASP A 392 26.01 7.58 -5.03
CA ASP A 392 25.08 8.68 -5.27
C ASP A 392 23.96 8.72 -4.21
N TRP A 393 23.44 7.55 -3.81
CA TRP A 393 22.43 7.45 -2.73
C TRP A 393 22.99 7.85 -1.36
N GLU A 394 24.21 7.46 -1.04
CA GLU A 394 24.86 7.82 0.23
C GLU A 394 25.25 9.30 0.28
N ASP A 395 25.72 9.89 -0.81
CA ASP A 395 25.99 11.34 -0.89
C ASP A 395 24.68 12.16 -0.88
N LEU A 396 23.61 11.68 -1.52
CA LEU A 396 22.27 12.28 -1.40
C LEU A 396 21.80 12.25 0.06
N LEU A 397 21.93 11.10 0.74
CA LEU A 397 21.54 10.94 2.15
C LEU A 397 22.33 11.88 3.08
N ARG A 398 23.63 12.08 2.84
CA ARG A 398 24.46 12.98 3.64
C ARG A 398 24.20 14.47 3.40
N ARG A 399 23.81 14.85 2.17
CA ARG A 399 23.85 16.25 1.70
C ARG A 399 22.48 16.88 1.35
N SER A 400 21.37 16.18 1.55
CA SER A 400 20.03 16.65 1.14
C SER A 400 19.08 16.85 2.31
N ASP A 401 18.24 17.87 2.21
CA ASP A 401 17.04 18.04 3.03
C ASP A 401 15.93 17.05 2.58
N VAL A 402 14.80 17.03 3.30
CA VAL A 402 13.58 16.33 2.87
C VAL A 402 13.08 16.87 1.53
N LEU A 403 12.61 15.98 0.65
CA LEU A 403 12.13 16.36 -0.68
C LEU A 403 10.90 17.27 -0.58
N ARG A 404 10.98 18.45 -1.21
CA ARG A 404 9.90 19.43 -1.32
C ARG A 404 9.45 19.60 -2.79
N PRO A 405 8.23 20.10 -3.06
CA PRO A 405 7.17 20.41 -2.10
C PRO A 405 6.55 19.14 -1.49
N ARG A 406 6.05 19.25 -0.25
CA ARG A 406 5.30 18.19 0.43
C ARG A 406 3.80 18.48 0.41
N ASP A 407 3.03 17.52 0.90
CA ASP A 407 1.58 17.59 0.96
C ASP A 407 1.10 18.67 1.97
N HIS A 408 -0.21 18.91 2.06
CA HIS A 408 -0.74 19.77 3.11
C HIS A 408 -0.44 19.16 4.50
N PRO A 409 0.10 19.96 5.45
CA PRO A 409 0.26 19.52 6.83
C PRO A 409 -1.05 19.02 7.45
N PRO A 410 -1.01 18.08 8.40
CA PRO A 410 -2.21 17.62 9.08
C PRO A 410 -2.87 18.75 9.88
N SER A 411 -4.19 18.66 10.01
CA SER A 411 -4.92 19.36 11.07
C SER A 411 -4.46 18.83 12.44
N ASP A 412 -4.44 19.70 13.45
CA ASP A 412 -4.36 19.25 14.83
C ASP A 412 -5.49 18.25 15.13
N LEU A 413 -5.19 17.18 15.85
CA LEU A 413 -6.15 16.11 16.16
C LEU A 413 -7.41 16.66 16.85
N ASN A 414 -7.28 17.63 17.74
CA ASN A 414 -8.40 18.20 18.49
C ASN A 414 -9.16 19.30 17.73
N SER A 415 -8.70 19.65 16.52
CA SER A 415 -9.34 20.66 15.67
C SER A 415 -10.81 20.32 15.41
N GLN A 416 -11.68 21.32 15.52
CA GLN A 416 -13.11 21.24 15.20
C GLN A 416 -13.46 21.87 13.85
N ALA A 417 -12.47 22.21 13.01
CA ALA A 417 -12.70 22.77 11.68
C ALA A 417 -13.49 21.81 10.79
N GLU A 418 -14.38 22.34 9.94
CA GLU A 418 -15.15 21.55 8.96
C GLU A 418 -14.20 20.76 8.05
N LYS A 419 -13.21 21.44 7.47
CA LYS A 419 -12.16 20.85 6.65
C LYS A 419 -11.01 20.34 7.53
N PHE A 420 -10.95 19.03 7.71
CA PHE A 420 -9.89 18.33 8.44
C PHE A 420 -8.94 17.61 7.46
N TYR A 421 -7.63 17.82 7.62
CA TYR A 421 -6.60 17.12 6.86
C TYR A 421 -5.94 16.06 7.75
N TYR A 422 -6.03 14.78 7.36
CA TYR A 422 -5.30 13.70 8.05
C TYR A 422 -3.77 13.76 7.80
N GLY A 423 -3.32 14.51 6.79
CA GLY A 423 -1.93 14.53 6.32
C GLY A 423 -1.54 13.26 5.55
N ARG A 424 -0.37 13.29 4.92
CA ARG A 424 0.32 12.08 4.44
C ARG A 424 1.30 11.58 5.49
N VAL A 425 1.61 10.29 5.47
CA VAL A 425 2.50 9.66 6.46
C VAL A 425 3.94 9.65 5.95
N ALA A 426 4.87 10.23 6.72
CA ALA A 426 6.28 9.87 6.62
C ALA A 426 6.93 9.83 8.02
N GLY A 427 7.22 8.61 8.48
CA GLY A 427 7.70 8.31 9.83
C GLY A 427 7.67 6.80 10.11
N VAL A 428 7.79 6.44 11.37
CA VAL A 428 7.62 5.05 11.84
C VAL A 428 6.33 4.96 12.66
N SER A 429 5.39 4.10 12.25
CA SER A 429 4.19 3.78 13.02
C SER A 429 4.35 2.48 13.80
N ARG A 430 3.51 2.25 14.80
CA ARG A 430 3.44 0.98 15.54
C ARG A 430 2.18 0.21 15.14
N GLY A 431 2.35 -0.98 14.56
CA GLY A 431 1.25 -1.81 14.06
C GLY A 431 1.45 -2.27 12.62
N SER A 432 1.73 -3.55 12.44
CA SER A 432 1.77 -4.29 11.17
C SER A 432 0.65 -5.31 11.03
N ASN A 433 0.04 -5.73 12.15
CA ASN A 433 -0.96 -6.78 12.23
C ASN A 433 -2.07 -6.39 13.23
N TRP A 434 -3.32 -6.72 12.91
CA TRP A 434 -4.47 -6.73 13.82
C TRP A 434 -5.06 -8.13 13.80
N GLU A 435 -4.69 -8.96 14.77
CA GLU A 435 -5.13 -10.34 14.88
C GLU A 435 -6.07 -10.53 16.06
N THR A 436 -7.22 -11.18 15.83
CA THR A 436 -8.27 -11.29 16.85
C THR A 436 -9.21 -12.46 16.60
N GLN A 437 -9.73 -13.04 17.68
CA GLN A 437 -10.90 -13.91 17.65
C GLN A 437 -12.10 -13.12 18.16
N ILE A 438 -13.07 -12.88 17.28
CA ILE A 438 -14.26 -12.10 17.56
C ILE A 438 -15.29 -13.03 18.24
N THR A 439 -15.72 -12.72 19.46
CA THR A 439 -16.70 -13.50 20.23
C THR A 439 -17.70 -12.59 20.93
N ASP A 440 -18.81 -13.17 21.41
CA ASP A 440 -19.87 -12.43 22.11
C ASP A 440 -19.40 -11.75 23.40
N SER A 441 -18.36 -12.30 24.05
CA SER A 441 -17.58 -11.61 25.08
C SER A 441 -16.21 -12.28 25.27
N ARG A 442 -15.30 -11.61 26.00
CA ARG A 442 -13.97 -12.15 26.34
C ARG A 442 -13.99 -13.49 27.09
N LYS A 443 -15.14 -13.93 27.63
CA LYS A 443 -15.31 -15.23 28.31
C LYS A 443 -15.94 -16.31 27.41
N GLN A 444 -16.48 -15.95 26.25
CA GLN A 444 -17.17 -16.87 25.34
C GLN A 444 -16.23 -17.37 24.22
N LYS A 445 -16.52 -18.56 23.69
CA LYS A 445 -15.77 -19.19 22.57
C LYS A 445 -16.54 -19.17 21.24
N LYS A 446 -17.64 -18.41 21.20
CA LYS A 446 -18.63 -18.34 20.11
C LYS A 446 -18.92 -16.87 19.76
N LEU A 447 -19.36 -16.65 18.53
CA LEU A 447 -19.96 -15.41 18.05
C LEU A 447 -21.36 -15.73 17.55
N THR A 448 -22.37 -15.40 18.33
CA THR A 448 -23.77 -15.69 18.04
C THR A 448 -24.23 -14.85 16.85
N ILE A 449 -24.80 -15.51 15.85
CA ILE A 449 -25.34 -14.83 14.66
C ILE A 449 -26.53 -13.94 15.05
N PRO A 450 -26.76 -12.81 14.36
CA PRO A 450 -27.91 -11.97 14.65
C PRO A 450 -29.23 -12.71 14.35
N ALA A 451 -30.33 -12.22 14.92
CA ALA A 451 -31.68 -12.74 14.64
C ALA A 451 -32.03 -12.66 13.13
N PRO A 452 -33.03 -13.43 12.64
CA PRO A 452 -33.46 -13.38 11.24
C PRO A 452 -33.75 -11.96 10.76
N GLY A 453 -33.23 -11.60 9.59
CA GLY A 453 -33.34 -10.27 9.01
C GLY A 453 -32.61 -9.15 9.76
N LYS A 454 -31.68 -9.47 10.68
CA LYS A 454 -30.84 -8.52 11.42
C LYS A 454 -29.35 -8.66 11.09
N SER A 455 -28.59 -7.64 11.45
CA SER A 455 -27.14 -7.54 11.23
C SER A 455 -26.43 -6.81 12.37
N PHE A 456 -25.12 -7.04 12.48
CA PHE A 456 -24.19 -6.20 13.23
C PHE A 456 -22.84 -6.08 12.50
N SER A 457 -22.10 -5.02 12.79
CA SER A 457 -20.83 -4.66 12.15
C SER A 457 -19.70 -4.50 13.16
N TYR A 458 -18.47 -4.69 12.68
CA TYR A 458 -17.24 -4.22 13.34
C TYR A 458 -16.54 -3.20 12.45
N GLY A 459 -16.02 -2.11 13.04
CA GLY A 459 -15.22 -1.12 12.32
C GLY A 459 -13.89 -1.68 11.81
N ILE A 460 -13.46 -1.24 10.62
CA ILE A 460 -12.19 -1.61 9.98
C ILE A 460 -11.44 -0.33 9.60
N SER A 461 -10.22 -0.17 10.11
CA SER A 461 -9.37 1.00 9.97
C SER A 461 -10.07 2.31 10.34
N THR A 462 -10.78 2.33 11.47
CA THR A 462 -11.50 3.51 11.97
C THR A 462 -10.57 4.68 12.31
N LEU A 463 -11.12 5.89 12.14
CA LEU A 463 -10.43 7.17 12.27
C LEU A 463 -11.03 8.00 13.39
N GLN A 464 -10.28 8.99 13.90
CA GLN A 464 -10.75 9.94 14.92
C GLN A 464 -12.05 10.68 14.56
N ARG A 465 -12.28 10.89 13.26
CA ARG A 465 -13.56 11.36 12.69
C ARG A 465 -14.06 10.30 11.70
N GLY A 466 -14.52 9.16 12.20
CA GLY A 466 -14.79 7.96 11.40
C GLY A 466 -14.74 6.69 12.24
N THR A 467 -15.37 6.73 13.41
CA THR A 467 -15.53 5.64 14.37
C THR A 467 -16.88 4.93 14.22
N PHE A 468 -17.83 5.47 13.43
CA PHE A 468 -19.23 5.06 13.41
C PHE A 468 -19.88 5.12 14.80
N GLY A 469 -19.57 6.18 15.54
CA GLY A 469 -20.01 6.43 16.91
C GLY A 469 -19.36 5.53 17.97
N THR A 470 -18.59 4.50 17.58
CA THR A 470 -18.01 3.52 18.53
C THR A 470 -16.91 4.11 19.43
N GLY A 471 -16.38 5.28 19.09
CA GLY A 471 -15.22 5.89 19.74
C GLY A 471 -13.89 5.17 19.47
N GLN A 472 -13.90 3.97 18.87
CA GLN A 472 -12.67 3.23 18.57
C GLN A 472 -11.93 3.88 17.40
N ILE A 473 -10.66 4.20 17.61
CA ILE A 473 -9.70 4.63 16.59
C ILE A 473 -8.73 3.47 16.35
N GLN A 474 -8.60 3.03 15.10
CA GLN A 474 -7.65 1.98 14.69
C GLN A 474 -6.45 2.57 13.90
N SER A 475 -6.39 3.89 13.70
CA SER A 475 -5.25 4.57 13.08
C SER A 475 -3.97 4.35 13.90
N ALA A 476 -2.96 3.70 13.34
CA ALA A 476 -1.74 3.33 14.07
C ALA A 476 -0.98 4.55 14.63
N PRO A 477 -0.52 4.53 15.90
CA PRO A 477 0.25 5.64 16.48
C PRO A 477 1.65 5.74 15.86
N MET A 478 2.16 6.98 15.74
CA MET A 478 3.51 7.26 15.27
C MET A 478 4.51 7.18 16.42
N LEU A 479 5.59 6.42 16.25
CA LEU A 479 6.74 6.38 17.16
C LEU A 479 7.69 7.56 16.90
N VAL A 480 7.94 7.86 15.62
CA VAL A 480 8.60 9.07 15.13
C VAL A 480 7.96 9.51 13.82
N ARG A 481 7.92 10.81 13.53
CA ARG A 481 7.38 11.39 12.29
C ARG A 481 8.06 12.72 11.98
N TYR A 482 8.00 13.18 10.73
CA TYR A 482 8.31 14.59 10.45
C TYR A 482 7.17 15.52 10.93
N PRO A 483 7.47 16.75 11.40
CA PRO A 483 6.45 17.66 11.96
C PRO A 483 5.27 17.99 11.03
N ASP A 484 5.49 18.03 9.72
CA ASP A 484 4.52 18.32 8.67
C ASP A 484 3.68 17.12 8.20
N THR A 485 3.88 15.94 8.81
CA THR A 485 3.24 14.67 8.39
C THR A 485 2.25 14.14 9.42
N ALA A 486 1.35 13.25 8.99
CA ALA A 486 0.21 12.76 9.78
C ALA A 486 0.55 12.35 11.23
N TYR A 487 -0.30 12.76 12.18
CA TYR A 487 -0.13 12.45 13.60
C TYR A 487 -0.32 10.96 13.93
N LEU A 488 -1.14 10.26 13.15
CA LEU A 488 -1.34 8.80 13.18
C LEU A 488 -1.23 8.28 11.73
N ALA A 489 -0.87 7.02 11.53
CA ALA A 489 -0.88 6.41 10.20
C ALA A 489 -2.31 6.01 9.78
N HIS A 490 -3.17 7.02 9.58
CA HIS A 490 -4.61 6.89 9.33
C HIS A 490 -4.99 5.91 8.22
N GLY A 491 -4.15 5.77 7.19
CA GLY A 491 -4.37 4.83 6.09
C GLY A 491 -4.14 3.36 6.46
N ASN A 492 -3.40 3.05 7.54
CA ASN A 492 -3.02 1.69 7.96
C ASN A 492 -2.50 0.82 6.80
N TYR A 493 -1.80 1.43 5.83
CA TYR A 493 -1.45 0.78 4.57
C TYR A 493 -0.43 -0.34 4.78
N GLY A 494 -0.80 -1.56 4.43
CA GLY A 494 0.00 -2.75 4.71
C GLY A 494 -0.26 -3.40 6.08
N VAL A 495 -1.16 -2.86 6.91
CA VAL A 495 -1.62 -3.58 8.13
C VAL A 495 -2.41 -4.81 7.71
N HIS A 496 -2.05 -5.97 8.24
CA HIS A 496 -2.75 -7.23 8.02
C HIS A 496 -3.85 -7.38 9.06
N TYR A 497 -5.12 -7.37 8.64
CA TYR A 497 -6.23 -7.73 9.52
C TYR A 497 -6.45 -9.24 9.41
N GLN A 498 -6.33 -9.98 10.52
CA GLN A 498 -6.60 -11.42 10.60
C GLN A 498 -7.72 -11.68 11.62
N LEU A 499 -8.94 -11.80 11.12
CA LEU A 499 -10.17 -11.79 11.92
C LEU A 499 -10.78 -13.20 11.93
N THR A 500 -10.89 -13.82 13.10
CA THR A 500 -11.43 -15.17 13.25
C THR A 500 -12.79 -15.15 13.94
N LEU A 501 -13.81 -15.70 13.28
CA LEU A 501 -15.22 -15.69 13.67
C LEU A 501 -15.70 -17.14 13.90
N PRO A 502 -15.84 -17.60 15.16
CA PRO A 502 -16.50 -18.86 15.51
C PRO A 502 -18.02 -18.66 15.51
N LEU A 503 -18.60 -18.49 14.31
CA LEU A 503 -20.02 -18.21 14.12
C LEU A 503 -20.89 -19.33 14.73
N TYR A 504 -21.91 -18.96 15.49
CA TYR A 504 -22.82 -19.89 16.15
C TYR A 504 -24.28 -19.58 15.82
N ASN A 505 -25.01 -20.56 15.29
CA ASN A 505 -26.46 -20.52 15.20
C ASN A 505 -27.08 -20.96 16.54
N PRO A 506 -27.77 -20.09 17.29
CA PRO A 506 -28.40 -20.45 18.57
C PRO A 506 -29.77 -21.10 18.42
N SER A 507 -30.29 -21.26 17.20
CA SER A 507 -31.65 -21.76 16.96
C SER A 507 -31.71 -23.25 16.62
N ASP A 508 -32.91 -23.81 16.83
CA ASP A 508 -33.37 -25.17 16.54
C ASP A 508 -33.52 -25.49 15.04
N ARG A 509 -33.36 -24.48 14.17
CA ARG A 509 -33.53 -24.55 12.72
C ARG A 509 -32.29 -24.06 11.96
N PRO A 510 -32.07 -24.51 10.71
CA PRO A 510 -31.01 -23.95 9.88
C PRO A 510 -31.18 -22.44 9.66
N GLN A 511 -30.06 -21.72 9.55
CA GLN A 511 -30.01 -20.27 9.32
C GLN A 511 -28.99 -19.93 8.24
N GLN A 512 -29.39 -19.07 7.30
CA GLN A 512 -28.49 -18.58 6.23
C GLN A 512 -27.84 -17.27 6.65
N VAL A 513 -26.51 -17.22 6.61
CA VAL A 513 -25.71 -16.13 7.17
C VAL A 513 -24.76 -15.58 6.12
N ASN A 514 -24.85 -14.27 5.88
CA ASN A 514 -23.96 -13.51 5.02
C ASN A 514 -22.84 -12.83 5.83
N LEU A 515 -21.65 -12.82 5.25
CA LEU A 515 -20.48 -12.08 5.73
C LEU A 515 -20.04 -11.09 4.65
N MET A 516 -19.98 -9.81 4.97
CA MET A 516 -19.76 -8.71 4.02
C MET A 516 -18.66 -7.77 4.52
N LEU A 517 -17.74 -7.36 3.64
CA LEU A 517 -16.95 -6.14 3.86
C LEU A 517 -17.69 -5.00 3.14
N GLN A 518 -18.03 -3.93 3.85
CA GLN A 518 -18.83 -2.83 3.31
C GLN A 518 -18.07 -1.50 3.43
N THR A 519 -18.43 -0.53 2.59
CA THR A 519 -17.78 0.79 2.53
C THR A 519 -18.82 1.90 2.75
N PRO A 520 -19.46 1.98 3.93
CA PRO A 520 -20.46 2.99 4.25
C PRO A 520 -19.89 4.41 4.22
N VAL A 521 -20.77 5.41 4.26
CA VAL A 521 -20.37 6.82 4.40
C VAL A 521 -19.87 7.06 5.82
N LYS A 522 -18.61 7.48 5.92
CA LYS A 522 -17.91 7.86 7.16
C LYS A 522 -18.72 8.90 7.95
N GLN A 523 -19.14 8.53 9.16
CA GLN A 523 -19.95 9.30 10.11
C GLN A 523 -19.58 8.90 11.55
N ASP A 524 -19.95 9.70 12.54
CA ASP A 524 -19.74 9.44 13.98
C ASP A 524 -21.02 9.58 14.83
N ASP A 525 -22.15 9.91 14.19
CA ASP A 525 -23.39 10.36 14.82
C ASP A 525 -24.22 9.21 15.40
N SER A 526 -23.98 7.96 14.96
CA SER A 526 -24.74 6.79 15.43
C SER A 526 -24.00 5.45 15.32
N GLN A 527 -24.05 4.67 16.41
CA GLN A 527 -23.69 3.25 16.48
C GLN A 527 -24.84 2.31 16.05
N GLN A 528 -26.00 2.84 15.63
CA GLN A 528 -27.22 2.07 15.37
C GLN A 528 -27.63 2.02 13.89
N ALA A 529 -26.88 2.67 13.00
CA ALA A 529 -27.13 2.63 11.57
C ALA A 529 -25.87 2.87 10.72
N LEU A 530 -25.85 2.26 9.54
CA LEU A 530 -24.90 2.60 8.48
C LEU A 530 -25.58 3.37 7.35
N LEU A 531 -24.88 4.36 6.82
CA LEU A 531 -25.34 5.20 5.71
C LEU A 531 -24.68 4.75 4.40
N PHE A 532 -25.49 4.57 3.35
CA PHE A 532 -25.06 4.15 2.02
C PHE A 532 -25.72 4.99 0.94
N TYR A 533 -25.17 5.03 -0.27
CA TYR A 533 -25.79 5.69 -1.42
C TYR A 533 -26.52 4.69 -2.31
N HIS A 534 -27.73 5.02 -2.77
CA HIS A 534 -28.43 4.22 -3.81
C HIS A 534 -27.64 4.19 -5.13
N ASN A 535 -26.96 5.29 -5.46
CA ASN A 535 -26.06 5.41 -6.60
C ASN A 535 -24.70 5.93 -6.11
N PRO A 536 -23.76 5.04 -5.71
CA PRO A 536 -22.47 5.45 -5.19
C PRO A 536 -21.66 6.29 -6.19
N PRO A 537 -21.08 7.43 -5.76
CA PRO A 537 -20.23 8.26 -6.62
C PRO A 537 -18.99 7.47 -7.10
N PRO A 538 -18.37 7.83 -8.23
CA PRO A 538 -17.34 7.02 -8.88
C PRO A 538 -16.04 6.85 -8.07
N SER A 539 -15.83 7.61 -7.00
CA SER A 539 -14.67 7.51 -6.11
C SER A 539 -14.57 6.12 -5.47
N ILE A 540 -13.57 5.34 -5.90
CA ILE A 540 -13.20 4.08 -5.25
C ILE A 540 -12.65 4.39 -3.84
N PHE A 541 -13.16 3.70 -2.84
CA PHE A 541 -12.75 3.82 -1.43
C PHE A 541 -12.13 2.52 -0.89
N PHE A 542 -12.36 1.37 -1.54
CA PHE A 542 -11.62 0.15 -1.25
C PHE A 542 -11.29 -0.58 -2.56
N ARG A 543 -10.02 -0.96 -2.73
CA ARG A 543 -9.60 -1.90 -3.77
C ARG A 543 -8.52 -2.83 -3.24
N GLY A 544 -8.80 -4.12 -3.17
CA GLY A 544 -7.85 -5.09 -2.64
C GLY A 544 -8.37 -6.52 -2.67
N THR A 545 -7.51 -7.46 -2.28
CA THR A 545 -7.87 -8.88 -2.17
C THR A 545 -8.09 -9.30 -0.72
N VAL A 546 -9.22 -9.96 -0.46
CA VAL A 546 -9.57 -10.59 0.82
C VAL A 546 -9.45 -12.11 0.70
N ARG A 547 -8.82 -12.75 1.70
CA ARG A 547 -8.79 -14.21 1.87
C ARG A 547 -9.87 -14.66 2.85
N LEU A 548 -10.45 -15.82 2.56
CA LEU A 548 -11.42 -16.53 3.40
C LEU A 548 -10.91 -17.96 3.63
N ARG A 549 -10.91 -18.41 4.89
CA ARG A 549 -10.61 -19.79 5.31
C ARG A 549 -11.75 -20.29 6.19
N TYR A 550 -12.46 -21.34 5.79
CA TYR A 550 -13.69 -21.82 6.46
C TYR A 550 -14.02 -23.27 6.07
N LYS A 551 -15.13 -23.82 6.59
CA LYS A 551 -15.72 -25.08 6.09
C LYS A 551 -16.98 -24.81 5.27
N GLY A 552 -17.14 -25.49 4.14
CA GLY A 552 -18.37 -25.46 3.34
C GLY A 552 -19.56 -26.08 4.06
N ASP A 553 -20.76 -25.97 3.47
CA ASP A 553 -21.99 -26.60 4.00
C ASP A 553 -21.93 -28.14 3.92
N ASP A 554 -21.07 -28.65 3.04
CA ASP A 554 -20.62 -30.05 2.92
C ASP A 554 -19.60 -30.46 4.01
N GLY A 555 -19.10 -29.51 4.81
CA GLY A 555 -18.06 -29.70 5.80
C GLY A 555 -16.62 -29.66 5.25
N ALA A 556 -16.43 -29.50 3.94
CA ALA A 556 -15.10 -29.53 3.31
C ALA A 556 -14.30 -28.26 3.61
N PRO A 557 -12.96 -28.33 3.81
CA PRO A 557 -12.14 -27.16 4.04
C PRO A 557 -12.05 -26.30 2.77
N ALA A 558 -12.41 -25.02 2.88
CA ALA A 558 -12.46 -24.07 1.79
C ALA A 558 -11.49 -22.90 2.00
N LEU A 559 -10.65 -22.66 0.99
CA LEU A 559 -9.82 -21.46 0.84
C LEU A 559 -10.30 -20.68 -0.38
N ARG A 560 -10.70 -19.42 -0.20
CA ARG A 560 -11.09 -18.53 -1.31
C ARG A 560 -10.35 -17.20 -1.21
N TYR A 561 -10.04 -16.62 -2.36
CA TYR A 561 -9.57 -15.23 -2.49
C TYR A 561 -10.57 -14.46 -3.34
N LEU A 562 -11.01 -13.30 -2.86
CA LEU A 562 -11.89 -12.38 -3.58
C LEU A 562 -11.19 -11.04 -3.72
N HIS A 563 -11.05 -10.57 -4.96
CA HIS A 563 -10.72 -9.18 -5.24
C HIS A 563 -12.00 -8.35 -5.15
N LEU A 564 -11.93 -7.18 -4.54
CA LEU A 564 -13.04 -6.27 -4.29
C LEU A 564 -12.73 -4.88 -4.86
N VAL A 565 -13.76 -4.22 -5.38
CA VAL A 565 -13.74 -2.79 -5.73
C VAL A 565 -15.02 -2.16 -5.19
N HIS A 566 -14.90 -1.33 -4.15
CA HIS A 566 -16.05 -0.61 -3.57
C HIS A 566 -15.88 0.89 -3.72
N ARG A 567 -16.96 1.57 -4.10
CA ARG A 567 -17.11 3.03 -4.09
C ARG A 567 -17.43 3.55 -2.69
N ARG A 568 -17.29 4.87 -2.49
CA ARG A 568 -17.75 5.55 -1.28
C ARG A 568 -19.25 5.31 -1.06
N GLY A 569 -19.65 4.84 0.12
CA GLY A 569 -21.04 4.60 0.47
C GLY A 569 -21.64 3.36 -0.22
N GLU A 570 -20.83 2.41 -0.66
CA GLU A 570 -21.29 1.15 -1.26
C GLU A 570 -21.46 0.05 -0.20
N ALA A 571 -22.61 -0.63 -0.19
CA ALA A 571 -22.90 -1.72 0.74
C ALA A 571 -22.13 -3.02 0.46
N GLY A 572 -21.49 -3.15 -0.72
CA GLY A 572 -20.76 -4.34 -1.14
C GLY A 572 -21.65 -5.54 -1.45
N GLN A 573 -21.02 -6.64 -1.87
CA GLN A 573 -21.66 -7.96 -2.03
C GLN A 573 -21.15 -8.92 -0.95
N PRO A 574 -21.91 -9.96 -0.55
CA PRO A 574 -21.42 -11.00 0.33
C PRO A 574 -20.08 -11.59 -0.13
N LEU A 575 -19.10 -11.60 0.79
CA LEU A 575 -17.85 -12.34 0.62
C LEU A 575 -18.13 -13.84 0.72
N LEU A 576 -19.05 -14.19 1.61
CA LEU A 576 -19.42 -15.55 1.94
C LEU A 576 -20.89 -15.59 2.38
N THR A 577 -21.58 -16.66 1.97
CA THR A 577 -22.89 -17.06 2.48
C THR A 577 -22.74 -18.49 2.99
N LEU A 578 -23.26 -18.78 4.17
CA LEU A 578 -23.21 -20.10 4.82
C LEU A 578 -24.62 -20.53 5.22
N ASN A 579 -24.91 -21.82 5.10
CA ASN A 579 -26.10 -22.42 5.69
C ASN A 579 -25.67 -23.16 6.95
N LEU A 580 -25.81 -22.49 8.11
CA LEU A 580 -25.52 -23.08 9.42
C LEU A 580 -26.70 -23.96 9.83
N LYS A 581 -26.44 -25.19 10.25
CA LYS A 581 -27.45 -26.11 10.80
C LYS A 581 -27.93 -25.61 12.17
N ALA A 582 -28.99 -26.21 12.69
CA ALA A 582 -29.42 -26.01 14.07
C ALA A 582 -28.25 -26.22 15.05
N GLU A 583 -28.10 -25.33 16.03
CA GLU A 583 -27.04 -25.34 17.05
C GLU A 583 -25.58 -25.36 16.51
N GLU A 584 -25.36 -25.15 15.19
CA GLU A 584 -24.04 -25.32 14.59
C GLU A 584 -23.07 -24.19 14.99
N SER A 585 -21.85 -24.57 15.35
CA SER A 585 -20.71 -23.66 15.50
C SER A 585 -19.71 -23.88 14.36
N ARG A 586 -19.46 -22.86 13.53
CA ARG A 586 -18.60 -22.95 12.34
C ARG A 586 -17.56 -21.83 12.31
N LEU A 587 -16.29 -22.21 12.18
CA LEU A 587 -15.16 -21.27 12.14
C LEU A 587 -14.99 -20.66 10.73
N VAL A 588 -14.86 -19.34 10.68
CA VAL A 588 -14.50 -18.56 9.50
C VAL A 588 -13.37 -17.60 9.86
N THR A 589 -12.26 -17.63 9.13
CA THR A 589 -11.23 -16.57 9.18
C THR A 589 -11.32 -15.72 7.92
N VAL A 590 -11.45 -14.41 8.11
CA VAL A 590 -11.32 -13.37 7.08
C VAL A 590 -9.97 -12.69 7.29
N ASP A 591 -9.13 -12.63 6.25
CA ASP A 591 -7.87 -11.90 6.38
C ASP A 591 -7.41 -11.18 5.11
N PHE A 592 -6.84 -10.00 5.28
CA PHE A 592 -6.43 -9.12 4.18
C PHE A 592 -5.35 -8.12 4.63
N LEU A 593 -4.54 -7.66 3.68
CA LEU A 593 -3.66 -6.51 3.85
C LEU A 593 -4.48 -5.27 3.48
N TYR A 594 -4.57 -4.29 4.39
CA TYR A 594 -5.31 -3.06 4.13
C TYR A 594 -4.59 -2.26 3.03
N PRO A 595 -5.22 -2.04 1.86
CA PRO A 595 -4.47 -1.76 0.63
C PRO A 595 -4.10 -0.28 0.49
N PRO A 596 -2.91 0.06 -0.05
CA PRO A 596 -2.43 1.44 -0.25
C PRO A 596 -3.31 2.40 -1.06
N ASP A 597 -4.33 1.90 -1.74
CA ASP A 597 -5.27 2.67 -2.58
C ASP A 597 -6.69 2.76 -1.94
N ALA A 598 -6.84 2.37 -0.68
CA ALA A 598 -8.09 2.51 0.07
C ALA A 598 -8.18 3.86 0.82
N THR A 599 -9.42 4.32 0.98
CA THR A 599 -9.80 5.44 1.83
C THR A 599 -10.63 4.90 3.01
N PRO A 600 -10.10 4.93 4.24
CA PRO A 600 -10.81 4.43 5.42
C PRO A 600 -11.99 5.32 5.84
N PRO A 601 -12.92 4.78 6.66
CA PRO A 601 -12.99 3.41 7.17
C PRO A 601 -13.92 2.48 6.36
N GLN A 602 -13.83 1.18 6.64
CA GLN A 602 -14.77 0.14 6.19
C GLN A 602 -15.43 -0.54 7.40
N VAL A 603 -16.33 -1.49 7.16
CA VAL A 603 -16.88 -2.38 8.20
C VAL A 603 -16.91 -3.84 7.75
N LEU A 604 -16.75 -4.78 8.68
CA LEU A 604 -17.08 -6.18 8.50
C LEU A 604 -18.45 -6.46 9.14
N THR A 605 -19.42 -6.91 8.34
CA THR A 605 -20.82 -7.09 8.75
C THR A 605 -21.23 -8.55 8.67
N ILE A 606 -21.88 -9.03 9.74
CA ILE A 606 -22.55 -10.33 9.82
C ILE A 606 -24.05 -10.05 9.69
N GLN A 607 -24.75 -10.77 8.83
CA GLN A 607 -26.21 -10.65 8.62
C GLN A 607 -26.85 -12.04 8.51
N THR A 608 -27.93 -12.27 9.24
CA THR A 608 -28.77 -13.46 9.06
C THR A 608 -29.93 -13.11 8.14
N GLN A 609 -30.24 -13.97 7.17
CA GLN A 609 -31.39 -13.76 6.27
C GLN A 609 -32.73 -13.85 7.03
N PRO A 610 -33.84 -13.31 6.48
CA PRO A 610 -35.18 -13.40 7.08
C PRO A 610 -35.69 -14.84 7.26
#